data_AF-A0A7J7LJV9-F1
#
_entry.id   AF-A0A7J7LJV9-F1
#
_cell.length_a   1.000
_cell.length_b   1.000
_cell.length_c   1.000
_cell.angle_alpha   90.00
_cell.angle_beta   90.00
_cell.angle_gamma   90.00
#
_symmetry.space_group_name_H-M   'P 1'
#
loop_
_entity.id
_entity.type
_entity.pdbx_description
1 polymer ?
#
loop_
_entity_poly.entity_id
_entity_poly.type
_entity_poly.pdbx_seq_one_letter_code
_entity_poly.pdbx_strand_id
1 'polypeptide(L)'
;MATQAIETYRDTAEIHTGHESCKKRSLEVLPKGLLPLDDILEVGLNREAGFVWLKQMKSKNHTFTDIARYVSYGIEVSAFIEKGKMKNLTKEYFNRDLDGE
;
A
#
# COMPACT_ATOMS: atom_id res chain seq x y z
N MET A 1 -10.59 -13.51 -15.05
CA MET A 1 -10.98 -14.11 -13.77
C MET A 1 -10.36 -13.42 -12.55
N ALA A 2 -9.22 -12.72 -12.64
CA ALA A 2 -8.60 -12.05 -11.47
C ALA A 2 -9.26 -10.71 -11.06
N THR A 3 -9.97 -10.03 -11.97
CA THR A 3 -10.56 -8.71 -11.69
C THR A 3 -11.78 -8.76 -10.77
N GLN A 4 -12.61 -9.81 -10.89
CA GLN A 4 -13.85 -9.96 -10.13
C GLN A 4 -13.61 -10.15 -8.63
N ALA A 5 -12.53 -10.85 -8.27
CA ALA A 5 -12.18 -11.06 -6.86
C ALA A 5 -11.81 -9.75 -6.16
N ILE A 6 -11.12 -8.83 -6.87
CA ILE A 6 -10.72 -7.53 -6.30
C ILE A 6 -11.94 -6.65 -6.03
N GLU A 7 -12.95 -6.68 -6.91
CA GLU A 7 -14.20 -5.95 -6.71
C GLU A 7 -14.98 -6.49 -5.51
N THR A 8 -15.10 -7.81 -5.36
CA THR A 8 -15.69 -8.43 -4.16
C THR A 8 -14.91 -8.10 -2.89
N TYR A 9 -13.57 -8.10 -2.97
CA TYR A 9 -12.75 -7.70 -1.83
C TYR A 9 -12.92 -6.23 -1.48
N ARG A 10 -13.24 -5.36 -2.44
CA ARG A 10 -13.54 -3.95 -2.19
C ARG A 10 -14.93 -3.76 -1.58
N ASP A 11 -15.89 -4.58 -1.96
CA ASP A 11 -17.26 -4.55 -1.44
C ASP A 11 -17.33 -4.94 0.04
N THR A 12 -16.61 -6.00 0.44
CA THR A 12 -16.54 -6.44 1.85
C THR A 12 -15.46 -5.72 2.66
N ALA A 13 -14.69 -4.84 2.02
CA ALA A 13 -13.64 -4.09 2.68
C ALA A 13 -14.16 -2.87 3.43
N GLU A 14 -13.47 -2.59 4.50
CA GLU A 14 -13.70 -1.42 5.30
C GLU A 14 -12.99 -0.23 4.66
N ILE A 15 -13.74 0.58 3.92
CA ILE A 15 -13.24 1.80 3.29
C ILE A 15 -13.31 2.94 4.30
N HIS A 16 -12.16 3.48 4.64
CA HIS A 16 -12.01 4.64 5.50
C HIS A 16 -11.48 5.80 4.69
N THR A 17 -12.28 6.86 4.59
CA THR A 17 -11.90 8.16 4.05
C THR A 17 -11.65 9.10 5.23
N GLY A 18 -10.39 9.52 5.40
CA GLY A 18 -10.02 10.40 6.52
C GLY A 18 -8.57 10.25 6.94
N HIS A 19 -7.84 11.36 6.94
CA HIS A 19 -6.38 11.38 7.13
C HIS A 19 -5.95 10.76 8.47
N GLU A 20 -6.66 11.06 9.56
CA GLU A 20 -6.32 10.56 10.91
C GLU A 20 -6.62 9.07 11.08
N SER A 21 -7.81 8.63 10.65
CA SER A 21 -8.22 7.22 10.71
C SER A 21 -7.37 6.34 9.80
N CYS A 22 -7.09 6.81 8.57
CA CYS A 22 -6.17 6.15 7.64
C CYS A 22 -4.79 5.99 8.26
N LYS A 23 -4.25 7.06 8.86
CA LYS A 23 -2.89 7.06 9.41
C LYS A 23 -2.76 6.07 10.56
N LYS A 24 -3.69 6.06 11.52
CA LYS A 24 -3.67 5.10 12.64
C LYS A 24 -3.77 3.66 12.16
N ARG A 25 -4.75 3.36 11.32
CA ARG A 25 -5.00 1.99 10.86
C ARG A 25 -3.86 1.49 9.98
N SER A 26 -3.35 2.34 9.10
CA SER A 26 -2.18 2.06 8.29
C SER A 26 -0.98 1.76 9.18
N LEU A 27 -0.70 2.54 10.22
CA LEU A 27 0.43 2.28 11.13
C LEU A 27 0.31 0.97 11.93
N GLU A 28 -0.91 0.46 12.15
CA GLU A 28 -1.12 -0.83 12.83
C GLU A 28 -0.99 -2.02 11.88
N VAL A 29 -1.41 -1.88 10.62
CA VAL A 29 -1.38 -2.97 9.63
C VAL A 29 -0.13 -2.96 8.76
N LEU A 30 0.51 -1.80 8.60
CA LEU A 30 1.75 -1.62 7.85
C LEU A 30 2.94 -1.50 8.80
N PRO A 31 4.09 -2.09 8.46
CA PRO A 31 5.33 -1.77 9.13
C PRO A 31 5.62 -0.27 9.01
N LYS A 32 5.95 0.34 10.15
CA LYS A 32 6.24 1.79 10.25
C LYS A 32 7.34 2.16 9.25
N GLY A 33 7.11 3.22 8.48
CA GLY A 33 8.08 3.74 7.51
C GLY A 33 8.01 3.10 6.12
N LEU A 34 7.09 2.17 5.85
CA LEU A 34 6.96 1.59 4.51
C LEU A 34 6.39 2.60 3.49
N LEU A 35 5.40 3.40 3.89
CA LEU A 35 4.70 4.33 3.01
C LEU A 35 4.55 5.71 3.67
N PRO A 36 4.83 6.81 2.96
CA PRO A 36 4.56 8.15 3.45
C PRO A 36 3.04 8.41 3.48
N LEU A 37 2.45 8.39 4.68
CA LEU A 37 1.00 8.55 4.91
C LEU A 37 0.51 10.01 4.81
N ASP A 38 1.19 10.83 4.01
CA ASP A 38 1.14 12.30 4.08
C ASP A 38 0.02 12.89 3.21
N ASP A 39 -0.49 12.13 2.23
CA ASP A 39 -1.56 12.54 1.31
C ASP A 39 -2.53 11.38 1.01
N ILE A 40 -2.87 10.57 2.02
CA ILE A 40 -3.84 9.49 1.83
C ILE A 40 -5.25 10.08 1.83
N LEU A 41 -5.97 9.84 0.74
CA LEU A 41 -7.37 10.20 0.56
C LEU A 41 -8.28 9.10 1.08
N GLU A 42 -7.92 7.85 0.77
CA GLU A 42 -8.75 6.68 1.03
C GLU A 42 -7.87 5.49 1.39
N VAL A 43 -8.25 4.74 2.41
CA VAL A 43 -7.71 3.40 2.68
C VAL A 43 -8.86 2.41 2.66
N GLY A 44 -8.70 1.29 1.97
CA GLY A 44 -9.59 0.16 2.09
C GLY A 44 -8.87 -1.02 2.70
N LEU A 45 -9.44 -1.60 3.75
CA LEU A 45 -8.91 -2.79 4.41
C LEU A 45 -9.94 -3.90 4.37
N ASN A 46 -9.61 -4.98 3.68
CA ASN A 46 -10.32 -6.24 3.76
C ASN A 46 -9.63 -7.15 4.78
N ARG A 47 -10.20 -7.28 5.98
CA ARG A 47 -9.69 -8.22 6.99
C ARG A 47 -9.92 -9.68 6.63
N GLU A 48 -10.94 -9.98 5.82
CA GLU A 48 -11.31 -11.34 5.42
C GLU A 48 -10.30 -11.91 4.43
N ALA A 49 -9.95 -11.13 3.40
CA ALA A 49 -8.95 -11.51 2.41
C ALA A 49 -7.51 -11.14 2.80
N GLY A 50 -7.34 -10.35 3.87
CA GLY A 50 -6.08 -9.68 4.19
C GLY A 50 -5.66 -8.64 3.14
N PHE A 51 -6.57 -8.20 2.27
CA PHE A 51 -6.24 -7.25 1.20
C PHE A 51 -6.33 -5.81 1.71
N VAL A 52 -5.38 -4.96 1.35
CA VAL A 52 -5.41 -3.53 1.66
C VAL A 52 -5.07 -2.70 0.44
N TRP A 53 -5.76 -1.59 0.25
CA TRP A 53 -5.38 -0.59 -0.75
C TRP A 53 -5.41 0.81 -0.15
N LEU A 54 -4.54 1.66 -0.68
CA LEU A 54 -4.40 3.05 -0.31
C LEU A 54 -4.48 3.89 -1.58
N LYS A 55 -5.28 4.94 -1.53
CA LYS A 55 -5.38 5.94 -2.57
C LYS A 55 -4.80 7.25 -2.05
N GLN A 56 -3.84 7.77 -2.78
CA GLN A 56 -3.15 9.01 -2.47
C GLN A 56 -3.49 10.07 -3.50
N MET A 57 -3.39 11.34 -3.10
CA MET A 57 -3.62 12.45 -4.03
C MET A 57 -2.54 12.50 -5.13
N LYS A 58 -1.30 12.15 -4.80
CA LYS A 58 -0.15 12.15 -5.71
C LYS A 58 0.70 10.90 -5.49
N SER A 59 1.32 10.42 -6.56
CA SER A 59 2.39 9.41 -6.45
C SER A 59 3.57 10.00 -5.69
N LYS A 60 4.12 9.22 -4.76
CA LYS A 60 5.28 9.62 -3.96
C LYS A 60 6.34 8.54 -4.05
N ASN A 61 7.58 8.97 -4.08
CA ASN A 61 8.73 8.08 -4.10
C ASN A 61 9.36 8.08 -2.72
N HIS A 62 9.70 6.90 -2.22
CA HIS A 62 10.31 6.70 -0.93
C HIS A 62 11.66 6.02 -1.11
N THR A 63 12.69 6.64 -0.53
CA THR A 63 14.03 6.05 -0.48
C THR A 63 14.23 5.46 0.90
N PHE A 64 14.34 4.13 0.96
CA PHE A 64 14.78 3.44 2.15
C PHE A 64 16.29 3.65 2.30
N THR A 65 16.72 4.63 3.09
CA THR A 65 18.14 4.90 3.34
C THR A 65 18.83 3.73 4.05
N ASP A 66 18.10 3.02 4.91
CA ASP A 66 18.60 1.87 5.68
C ASP A 66 19.08 0.70 4.78
N ILE A 67 18.40 0.51 3.64
CA ILE A 67 18.71 -0.54 2.66
C ILE A 67 19.09 0.04 1.28
N ALA A 68 19.42 1.34 1.22
CA ALA A 68 19.73 2.10 0.00
C ALA A 68 18.80 1.81 -1.19
N ARG A 69 17.50 1.65 -0.94
CA ARG A 69 16.54 1.16 -1.94
C ARG A 69 15.50 2.21 -2.28
N TYR A 70 15.29 2.46 -3.57
CA TYR A 70 14.30 3.41 -4.05
C TYR A 70 13.02 2.68 -4.44
N VAL A 71 11.90 3.12 -3.88
CA VAL A 71 10.58 2.57 -4.15
C VAL A 71 9.64 3.70 -4.56
N SER A 72 8.97 3.50 -5.69
CA SER A 72 8.01 4.50 -6.21
C SER A 72 6.59 4.00 -6.01
N TYR A 73 5.79 4.75 -5.26
CA TYR A 73 4.40 4.46 -4.99
C TYR A 73 3.49 5.29 -5.91
N GLY A 74 2.59 4.60 -6.62
CA GLY A 74 1.57 5.25 -7.45
C GLY A 74 0.47 5.97 -6.65
N ILE A 75 -0.46 6.61 -7.37
CA ILE A 75 -1.67 7.24 -6.79
C ILE A 75 -2.63 6.23 -6.14
N GLU A 76 -2.56 4.95 -6.55
CA GLU A 76 -3.32 3.86 -5.97
C GLU A 76 -2.35 2.71 -5.74
N VAL A 77 -2.25 2.25 -4.51
CA VAL A 77 -1.33 1.20 -4.10
C VAL A 77 -2.15 0.13 -3.42
N SER A 78 -1.93 -1.14 -3.78
CA SER A 78 -2.60 -2.26 -3.14
C SER A 78 -1.61 -3.35 -2.75
N ALA A 79 -1.88 -4.01 -1.64
CA ALA A 79 -1.03 -5.02 -1.02
C ALA A 79 -1.90 -6.10 -0.37
N PHE A 80 -1.34 -7.28 -0.17
CA PHE A 80 -1.96 -8.34 0.62
C PHE A 80 -1.16 -8.54 1.90
N ILE A 81 -1.85 -8.66 3.04
CA ILE A 81 -1.30 -8.96 4.35
C ILE A 81 -1.54 -10.43 4.63
N GLU A 82 -0.46 -11.19 4.67
CA GLU A 82 -0.48 -12.60 5.03
C GLU A 82 0.33 -12.79 6.32
N LYS A 83 -0.33 -13.26 7.38
CA LYS A 83 0.31 -13.53 8.69
C LYS A 83 1.09 -12.33 9.27
N GLY A 84 0.58 -11.12 9.08
CA GLY A 84 1.21 -9.88 9.54
C GLY A 84 2.40 -9.40 8.70
N LYS A 85 2.62 -9.98 7.52
CA LYS A 85 3.60 -9.50 6.54
C LYS A 85 2.89 -9.06 5.27
N MET A 86 3.31 -7.93 4.72
CA MET A 86 2.86 -7.52 3.39
C MET A 86 3.55 -8.32 2.29
N LYS A 87 2.75 -8.80 1.34
CA LYS A 87 3.13 -9.50 0.12
C LYS A 87 2.38 -8.90 -1.06
N ASN A 88 2.98 -9.02 -2.25
CA ASN A 88 2.36 -8.64 -3.52
C ASN A 88 1.88 -7.18 -3.56
N LEU A 89 2.81 -6.25 -3.35
CA LEU A 89 2.55 -4.83 -3.59
C LEU A 89 2.42 -4.60 -5.10
N THR A 90 1.19 -4.38 -5.56
CA THR A 90 0.83 -4.45 -6.99
C THR A 90 1.25 -3.18 -7.75
N LYS A 91 1.57 -2.08 -7.06
CA LYS A 91 1.98 -0.81 -7.70
C LYS A 91 3.28 -0.22 -7.14
N GLU A 92 4.22 -1.08 -6.72
CA GLU A 92 5.61 -0.66 -6.61
C GLU A 92 6.28 -0.82 -7.97
N TYR A 93 6.69 0.30 -8.58
CA TYR A 93 7.79 0.23 -9.53
C TYR A 93 9.04 -0.03 -8.71
N PHE A 94 9.35 -1.31 -8.52
CA PHE A 94 10.60 -1.74 -7.94
C PHE A 94 11.68 -1.48 -8.99
N ASN A 95 12.29 -0.28 -8.96
CA ASN A 95 13.37 0.05 -9.87
C ASN A 95 14.57 -0.81 -9.48
N ARG A 96 14.64 -1.99 -10.07
CA ARG A 96 15.73 -2.94 -9.93
C ARG A 96 16.71 -2.71 -11.08
N ASP A 97 17.19 -1.47 -11.20
CA ASP A 97 18.20 -1.05 -12.16
C ASP A 97 19.12 -0.04 -11.48
N LEU A 98 20.02 -0.55 -10.65
CA LEU A 98 21.27 0.09 -10.23
C LEU A 98 22.31 -1.02 -10.03
N ASP A 99 22.65 -1.69 -11.13
CA ASP A 99 23.88 -2.45 -11.34
C ASP A 99 23.98 -2.62 -12.87
N GLY A 100 24.96 -2.12 -13.60
CA GLY A 100 26.13 -1.31 -13.33
C GLY A 100 26.79 -1.03 -14.69
N GLU A 101 27.42 0.12 -14.85
CA GLU A 101 28.51 0.33 -15.80
C GLU A 101 29.46 1.39 -15.24
#